data_AF-B1INL6-F1
#
_entry.id   AF-B1INL6-F1
#
_cell.length_a   1.000
_cell.length_b   1.000
_cell.length_c   1.000
_cell.angle_alpha   90.00
_cell.angle_beta   90.00
_cell.angle_gamma   90.00
#
_symmetry.space_group_name_H-M   'P 1'
#
loop_
_entity.id
_entity.type
_entity.pdbx_description
1 polymer ?
#
loop_
_entity_poly.entity_id
_entity_poly.type
_entity_poly.pdbx_seq_one_letter_code
_entity_poly.pdbx_strand_id
1 'polypeptide(L)'
;MNKKQFLEELIEKIKSISLEIIIGTRIQLIRKGMYYMGICPFHNDHKIGSFIVTPSKGIWKCFTCNVGGDAIQFISLHDKVNYVEAAFNIGLEFNLISSVEYEQYFSKRKYKAKEIKNIQKKYMVKTNNEKSIKANSYTLNKVYEIFTSCCDIYSAHYIHLLTKRQIAPQRINRDYFTFPTRKIWNQFVDKLNKCGYNEKILKNIPGFYFDIKRNQYTFAQYKGIGIKIRNTKGEIVGIQIRKDKKRNKQDQRYIWFSSSFANLEENKDKYKLGTGAGSPIDVVYPSQITNNPTLAITEGRFKAEKLAERGVIAISVQGVTTWRKIIEVIGEIKRLQQYKEAINKFHLYCQYKGIKNKKIPIYICFDADMIGNFQVYTQGKKMSDAIEKRFHEYKIIYLQWNEKYGKGIDDLIINNQTNKARRFKKETLDYIYGSLILNILKEYHEYEGPNKIPNELIKKEFYTIISQNERIKA
;
A
#
# COMPACT_ATOMS: atom_id res chain seq x y z
N MET A 1 37.31 0.57 10.07
CA MET A 1 36.13 0.63 9.16
C MET A 1 36.43 -0.14 7.88
N ASN A 2 35.49 -0.92 7.34
CA ASN A 2 35.72 -1.60 6.05
C ASN A 2 35.35 -0.69 4.86
N LYS A 3 35.90 -0.97 3.67
CA LYS A 3 35.72 -0.16 2.45
C LYS A 3 34.25 0.10 2.09
N LYS A 4 33.40 -0.91 2.28
CA LYS A 4 31.96 -0.81 2.01
C LYS A 4 31.30 0.17 2.96
N GLN A 5 31.54 0.02 4.27
CA GLN A 5 30.99 0.90 5.29
C GLN A 5 31.45 2.35 5.09
N PHE A 6 32.73 2.56 4.75
CA PHE A 6 33.25 3.89 4.42
C PHE A 6 32.48 4.53 3.26
N LEU A 7 32.28 3.79 2.17
CA LEU A 7 31.53 4.30 1.01
C LEU A 7 30.07 4.59 1.36
N GLU A 8 29.43 3.76 2.19
CA GLU A 8 28.05 4.00 2.62
C GLU A 8 27.96 5.30 3.46
N GLU A 9 28.90 5.53 4.38
CA GLU A 9 28.98 6.77 5.16
C GLU A 9 29.28 8.00 4.30
N LEU A 10 30.21 7.88 3.33
CA LEU A 10 30.50 8.94 2.37
C LEU A 10 29.25 9.34 1.56
N ILE A 11 28.49 8.35 1.07
CA ILE A 11 27.25 8.62 0.32
C ILE A 11 26.22 9.34 1.19
N GLU A 12 26.07 8.98 2.47
CA GLU A 12 25.16 9.68 3.38
C GLU A 12 25.65 11.11 3.70
N LYS A 13 26.96 11.33 3.84
CA LYS A 13 27.53 12.68 3.95
C LYS A 13 27.22 13.52 2.71
N ILE A 14 27.41 12.98 1.51
CA ILE A 14 27.09 13.67 0.24
C ILE A 14 25.62 14.06 0.18
N LYS A 15 24.70 13.18 0.63
CA LYS A 15 23.25 13.48 0.66
C LYS A 15 22.87 14.60 1.62
N SER A 16 23.72 14.93 2.60
CA SER A 16 23.48 16.04 3.52
C SER A 16 23.78 17.41 2.88
N ILE A 17 24.51 17.43 1.77
CA ILE A 17 24.77 18.63 0.97
C ILE A 17 23.58 18.85 0.02
N SER A 18 23.12 20.10 -0.06
CA SER A 18 22.04 20.47 -0.97
C SER A 18 22.40 20.17 -2.43
N LEU A 19 21.51 19.46 -3.13
CA LEU A 19 21.74 18.95 -4.49
C LEU A 19 22.15 20.03 -5.50
N GLU A 20 21.54 21.20 -5.42
CA GLU A 20 21.79 22.35 -6.27
C GLU A 20 23.21 22.89 -6.14
N ILE A 21 23.86 22.73 -4.97
CA ILE A 21 25.25 23.15 -4.75
C ILE A 21 26.18 22.25 -5.56
N ILE A 22 25.98 20.93 -5.47
CA ILE A 22 26.80 19.95 -6.20
C ILE A 22 26.60 20.09 -7.71
N ILE A 23 25.35 20.18 -8.19
CA ILE A 23 25.08 20.35 -9.63
C ILE A 23 25.59 21.71 -10.14
N GLY A 24 25.47 22.76 -9.32
CA GLY A 24 25.93 24.11 -9.62
C GLY A 24 27.42 24.23 -9.90
N THR A 25 28.23 23.25 -9.51
CA THR A 25 29.67 23.18 -9.84
C THR A 25 29.95 22.92 -11.31
N ARG A 26 28.99 22.35 -12.06
CA ARG A 26 29.17 21.98 -13.47
C ARG A 26 28.31 22.78 -14.43
N ILE A 27 27.10 23.15 -14.01
CA ILE A 27 26.15 23.90 -14.85
C ILE A 27 25.53 25.06 -14.08
N GLN A 28 25.20 26.12 -14.80
CA GLN A 28 24.49 27.25 -14.22
C GLN A 28 23.03 26.87 -13.93
N LEU A 29 22.57 27.19 -12.73
CA LEU A 29 21.20 26.97 -12.27
C LEU A 29 20.51 28.29 -11.93
N ILE A 30 19.27 28.44 -12.38
CA ILE A 30 18.41 29.58 -12.06
C ILE A 30 17.33 29.11 -11.09
N ARG A 31 17.22 29.80 -9.95
CA ARG A 31 16.20 29.51 -8.94
C ARG A 31 14.80 29.93 -9.44
N LYS A 32 13.82 29.04 -9.33
CA LYS A 32 12.41 29.26 -9.67
C LYS A 32 11.52 28.68 -8.58
N GLY A 33 11.21 29.50 -7.57
CA GLY A 33 10.42 29.08 -6.41
C GLY A 33 11.13 27.99 -5.60
N MET A 34 10.51 26.81 -5.52
CA MET A 34 10.99 25.65 -4.75
C MET A 34 11.94 24.73 -5.53
N TYR A 35 12.24 25.04 -6.79
CA TYR A 35 13.10 24.25 -7.67
C TYR A 35 14.12 25.14 -8.39
N TYR A 36 15.09 24.52 -9.05
CA TYR A 36 16.08 25.19 -9.90
C TYR A 36 15.95 24.65 -11.32
N MET A 37 16.25 25.51 -12.30
CA MET A 37 16.23 25.18 -13.72
C MET A 37 17.59 25.44 -14.35
N GLY A 38 17.98 24.62 -15.32
CA GLY A 38 19.21 24.81 -16.10
C GLY A 38 19.04 24.36 -17.55
N ILE A 39 20.12 24.47 -18.32
CA ILE A 39 20.23 23.81 -19.62
C ILE A 39 20.74 22.38 -19.35
N CYS A 40 20.12 21.39 -19.99
CA CYS A 40 20.53 20.00 -19.78
C CYS A 40 21.88 19.73 -20.48
N PRO A 41 22.91 19.24 -19.77
CA PRO A 41 24.20 18.91 -20.39
C PRO A 41 24.21 17.54 -21.10
N PHE A 42 23.13 16.77 -21.01
CA PHE A 42 23.06 15.37 -21.48
C PHE A 42 22.38 15.18 -22.83
N HIS A 43 21.87 16.26 -23.42
CA HIS A 43 21.36 16.28 -24.79
C HIS A 43 21.58 17.65 -25.39
N ASN A 44 21.43 17.76 -26.71
CA ASN A 44 21.61 19.04 -27.41
C ASN A 44 20.39 19.95 -27.15
N ASP A 45 20.41 20.66 -26.03
CA ASP A 45 19.39 21.62 -25.62
C ASP A 45 19.94 23.04 -25.70
N HIS A 46 19.13 23.98 -26.17
CA HIS A 46 19.49 25.38 -26.30
C HIS A 46 18.58 26.30 -25.47
N LYS A 47 17.63 25.73 -24.70
CA LYS A 47 16.67 26.50 -23.91
C LYS A 47 16.58 26.01 -22.47
N ILE A 48 16.47 26.96 -21.56
CA ILE A 48 16.21 26.67 -20.14
C ILE A 48 14.75 26.22 -19.99
N GLY A 49 14.52 25.11 -19.29
CA GLY A 49 13.18 24.66 -18.94
C GLY A 49 13.01 23.13 -18.88
N SER A 50 13.87 22.38 -19.55
CA SER A 50 13.81 20.92 -19.56
C SER A 50 14.47 20.29 -18.33
N PHE A 51 15.56 20.89 -17.83
CA PHE A 51 16.36 20.39 -16.72
C PHE A 51 15.90 21.03 -15.40
N ILE A 52 15.35 20.22 -14.50
CA ILE A 52 14.80 20.68 -13.21
C ILE A 52 15.52 19.96 -12.07
N VAL A 53 16.01 20.73 -11.10
CA VAL A 53 16.55 20.26 -9.83
C VAL A 53 15.54 20.53 -8.72
N THR A 54 15.20 19.52 -7.93
CA THR A 54 14.28 19.60 -6.79
C THR A 54 15.00 19.27 -5.49
N PRO A 55 15.58 20.26 -4.79
CA PRO A 55 16.39 20.04 -3.59
C PRO A 55 15.65 19.27 -2.48
N SER A 56 14.39 19.61 -2.23
CA SER A 56 13.54 18.96 -1.22
C SER A 56 13.33 17.46 -1.42
N LYS A 57 13.59 16.96 -2.64
CA LYS A 57 13.49 15.55 -2.99
C LYS A 57 14.86 14.91 -3.23
N GLY A 58 15.95 15.69 -3.19
CA GLY A 58 17.30 15.22 -3.52
C GLY A 58 17.41 14.66 -4.94
N ILE A 59 16.61 15.16 -5.90
CA ILE A 59 16.63 14.68 -7.30
C ILE A 59 16.70 15.80 -8.32
N TRP A 60 17.27 15.48 -9.48
CA TRP A 60 17.16 16.25 -10.71
C TRP A 60 16.59 15.38 -11.82
N LYS A 61 15.96 16.02 -12.81
CA LYS A 61 15.45 15.34 -14.00
C LYS A 61 15.45 16.30 -15.19
N CYS A 62 15.88 15.82 -16.34
CA CYS A 62 15.55 16.42 -17.62
C CYS A 62 14.26 15.78 -18.16
N PHE A 63 13.25 16.60 -18.41
CA PHE A 63 11.96 16.14 -18.94
C PHE A 63 11.96 15.89 -20.46
N THR A 64 13.01 16.33 -21.17
CA THR A 64 13.17 16.08 -22.61
C THR A 64 13.89 14.75 -22.87
N CYS A 65 15.11 14.59 -22.36
CA CYS A 65 15.89 13.36 -22.57
C CYS A 65 15.60 12.25 -21.54
N ASN A 66 14.71 12.51 -20.57
CA ASN A 66 14.30 11.59 -19.51
C ASN A 66 15.40 11.11 -18.55
N VAL A 67 16.62 11.64 -18.66
CA VAL A 67 17.72 11.36 -17.74
C VAL A 67 17.48 12.07 -16.40
N GLY A 68 17.81 11.42 -15.29
CA GLY A 68 17.73 12.01 -13.96
C GLY A 68 18.31 11.11 -12.88
N GLY A 69 18.50 11.66 -11.68
CA GLY A 69 19.04 10.93 -10.54
C GLY A 69 19.27 11.82 -9.32
N ASP A 70 20.16 11.39 -8.45
CA ASP A 70 20.70 12.18 -7.34
C ASP A 70 21.99 12.92 -7.75
N ALA A 71 22.65 13.59 -6.78
CA ALA A 71 23.88 14.35 -7.01
C ALA A 71 25.00 13.51 -7.62
N ILE A 72 25.19 12.29 -7.11
CA ILE A 72 26.25 11.39 -7.55
C ILE A 72 25.97 10.93 -8.98
N GLN A 73 24.72 10.60 -9.30
CA GLN A 73 24.32 10.24 -10.66
C GLN A 73 24.53 11.39 -11.66
N PHE A 74 24.35 12.65 -11.25
CA PHE A 74 24.64 13.81 -12.09
C PHE A 74 26.13 13.87 -12.45
N ILE A 75 26.99 13.89 -11.43
CA ILE A 75 28.45 13.98 -11.60
C ILE A 75 28.98 12.78 -12.39
N SER A 76 28.49 11.58 -12.12
CA SER A 76 28.84 10.37 -12.88
C SER A 76 28.55 10.52 -14.37
N LEU A 77 27.38 11.04 -14.74
CA LEU A 77 27.01 11.22 -16.15
C LEU A 77 27.75 12.39 -16.80
N HIS A 78 27.95 13.48 -16.06
CA HIS A 78 28.58 14.70 -16.57
C HIS A 78 30.08 14.49 -16.79
N ASP A 79 30.76 13.96 -15.79
CA ASP A 79 32.21 13.76 -15.82
C ASP A 79 32.60 12.42 -16.46
N LYS A 80 31.62 11.63 -16.93
CA LYS A 80 31.79 10.33 -17.60
C LYS A 80 32.56 9.30 -16.76
N VAL A 81 32.41 9.39 -15.45
CA VAL A 81 32.97 8.46 -14.47
C VAL A 81 31.88 7.54 -13.91
N ASN A 82 32.26 6.41 -13.31
CA ASN A 82 31.25 5.55 -12.71
C ASN A 82 30.67 6.13 -11.40
N TYR A 83 29.54 5.60 -10.93
CA TYR A 83 28.84 6.14 -9.76
C TYR A 83 29.70 6.19 -8.48
N VAL A 84 30.61 5.21 -8.29
CA VAL A 84 31.47 5.19 -7.11
C VAL A 84 32.60 6.21 -7.24
N GLU A 85 33.21 6.32 -8.42
CA GLU A 85 34.18 7.38 -8.73
C GLU A 85 33.59 8.77 -8.50
N ALA A 86 32.38 9.02 -8.99
CA ALA A 86 31.67 10.28 -8.76
C ALA A 86 31.49 10.58 -7.27
N ALA A 87 31.15 9.57 -6.46
CA ALA A 87 31.01 9.76 -5.01
C ALA A 87 32.34 10.14 -4.35
N PHE A 88 33.45 9.51 -4.73
CA PHE A 88 34.78 9.87 -4.20
C PHE A 88 35.25 11.24 -4.69
N ASN A 89 34.99 11.61 -5.95
CA ASN A 89 35.31 12.93 -6.49
C ASN A 89 34.55 14.03 -5.74
N ILE A 90 33.23 13.88 -5.55
CA ILE A 90 32.44 14.80 -4.72
C ILE A 90 33.00 14.85 -3.30
N GLY A 91 33.39 13.70 -2.74
CA GLY A 91 33.98 13.61 -1.42
C GLY A 91 35.22 14.48 -1.25
N LEU A 92 36.12 14.46 -2.24
CA LEU A 92 37.31 15.31 -2.26
C LEU A 92 36.97 16.78 -2.49
N GLU A 93 36.14 17.08 -3.50
CA GLU A 93 35.76 18.45 -3.88
C GLU A 93 35.09 19.20 -2.72
N PHE A 94 34.29 18.50 -1.91
CA PHE A 94 33.57 19.06 -0.77
C PHE A 94 34.26 18.82 0.59
N ASN A 95 35.53 18.39 0.59
CA ASN A 95 36.31 18.12 1.81
C ASN A 95 35.61 17.16 2.80
N LEU A 96 34.83 16.20 2.30
CA LEU A 96 34.18 15.16 3.12
C LEU A 96 35.13 14.01 3.46
N ILE A 97 36.21 13.88 2.69
CA ILE A 97 37.30 12.91 2.84
C ILE A 97 38.64 13.58 2.50
N SER A 98 39.72 13.07 3.06
CA SER A 98 41.09 13.47 2.76
C SER A 98 41.69 12.72 1.57
N SER A 99 42.79 13.24 1.01
CA SER A 99 43.57 12.53 -0.03
C SER A 99 44.11 11.18 0.46
N VAL A 100 44.46 11.08 1.74
CA VAL A 100 44.91 9.82 2.36
C VAL A 100 43.78 8.78 2.37
N GLU A 101 42.57 9.19 2.75
CA GLU A 101 41.39 8.31 2.74
C GLU A 101 40.98 7.90 1.31
N TYR A 102 41.11 8.80 0.34
CA TYR A 102 40.88 8.49 -1.07
C TYR A 102 41.84 7.39 -1.55
N GLU A 103 43.14 7.52 -1.29
CA GLU A 103 44.13 6.50 -1.63
C GLU A 103 43.85 5.17 -0.92
N GLN A 104 43.52 5.23 0.36
CA GLN A 104 43.24 4.03 1.15
C GLN A 104 41.99 3.26 0.67
N TYR A 105 40.91 3.97 0.35
CA TYR A 105 39.59 3.37 0.11
C TYR A 105 39.15 3.37 -1.36
N PHE A 106 39.91 3.95 -2.28
CA PHE A 106 39.58 3.94 -3.70
C PHE A 106 40.72 3.37 -4.58
N SER A 107 41.95 3.87 -4.49
CA SER A 107 43.03 3.57 -5.46
C SER A 107 43.55 2.13 -5.40
N LYS A 108 43.63 1.52 -4.20
CA LYS A 108 44.23 0.18 -3.98
C LYS A 108 43.47 -1.01 -4.59
N ARG A 109 42.19 -0.85 -4.97
CA ARG A 109 41.39 -1.89 -5.66
C ARG A 109 40.19 -1.29 -6.37
N LYS A 110 40.07 -1.50 -7.68
CA LYS A 110 38.89 -1.07 -8.46
C LYS A 110 37.64 -1.88 -8.07
N TYR A 111 36.49 -1.20 -8.00
CA TYR A 111 35.19 -1.84 -7.83
C TYR A 111 34.80 -2.58 -9.11
N LYS A 112 34.23 -3.79 -8.99
CA LYS A 112 33.75 -4.53 -10.17
C LYS A 112 32.47 -3.87 -10.70
N ALA A 113 32.24 -3.92 -12.01
CA ALA A 113 31.04 -3.34 -12.65
C ALA A 113 29.72 -3.80 -12.01
N LYS A 114 29.63 -5.08 -11.60
CA LYS A 114 28.45 -5.62 -10.90
C LYS A 114 28.24 -5.01 -9.51
N GLU A 115 29.32 -4.72 -8.78
CA GLU A 115 29.27 -4.08 -7.47
C GLU A 115 28.82 -2.62 -7.60
N ILE A 116 29.39 -1.89 -8.56
CA ILE A 116 29.00 -0.52 -8.90
C ILE A 116 27.51 -0.46 -9.25
N LYS A 117 27.03 -1.37 -10.12
CA LYS A 117 25.62 -1.43 -10.50
C LYS A 117 24.69 -1.72 -9.32
N ASN A 118 25.11 -2.57 -8.38
CA ASN A 118 24.33 -2.86 -7.17
C ASN A 118 24.29 -1.66 -6.21
N ILE A 119 25.41 -0.96 -6.04
CA ILE A 119 25.51 0.24 -5.20
C ILE A 119 24.65 1.36 -5.81
N GLN A 120 24.83 1.64 -7.10
CA GLN A 120 24.02 2.59 -7.84
C GLN A 120 22.52 2.28 -7.70
N LYS A 121 22.11 1.01 -7.83
CA LYS A 121 20.71 0.60 -7.64
C LYS A 121 20.20 0.77 -6.20
N LYS A 122 21.06 0.61 -5.19
CA LYS A 122 20.71 0.80 -3.77
C LYS A 122 20.41 2.26 -3.46
N TYR A 123 21.16 3.18 -4.08
CA TYR A 123 21.13 4.61 -3.73
C TYR A 123 20.37 5.49 -4.72
N MET A 124 20.22 5.09 -5.98
CA MET A 124 19.42 5.81 -6.98
C MET A 124 18.01 6.04 -6.46
N VAL A 125 17.66 7.32 -6.28
CA VAL A 125 16.27 7.72 -6.13
C VAL A 125 15.55 7.39 -7.43
N LYS A 126 14.44 6.66 -7.35
CA LYS A 126 13.58 6.36 -8.52
C LYS A 126 13.12 7.69 -9.12
N THR A 127 13.82 8.18 -10.14
CA THR A 127 13.25 9.17 -11.05
C THR A 127 12.04 8.51 -11.67
N ASN A 128 10.87 9.12 -11.51
CA ASN A 128 9.66 8.59 -12.11
C ASN A 128 9.87 8.63 -13.63
N ASN A 129 10.32 7.52 -14.23
CA ASN A 129 9.96 7.14 -15.59
C ASN A 129 8.45 7.37 -15.69
N GLU A 130 8.01 8.08 -16.73
CA GLU A 130 6.62 8.45 -17.00
C GLU A 130 5.65 7.57 -16.21
N LYS A 131 5.20 8.07 -15.06
CA LYS A 131 4.29 7.29 -14.24
C LYS A 131 3.06 7.15 -15.10
N SER A 132 2.78 5.93 -15.56
CA SER A 132 1.50 5.54 -16.14
C SER A 132 0.40 6.19 -15.29
N ILE A 133 -0.28 7.19 -15.84
CA ILE A 133 -1.24 7.97 -15.07
C ILE A 133 -2.45 7.08 -14.85
N LYS A 134 -2.58 6.52 -13.65
CA LYS A 134 -3.75 5.71 -13.31
C LYS A 134 -5.01 6.55 -13.52
N ALA A 135 -5.98 6.00 -14.24
CA ALA A 135 -7.24 6.68 -14.51
C ALA A 135 -8.00 7.03 -13.21
N ASN A 136 -8.88 8.03 -13.28
CA ASN A 136 -9.74 8.42 -12.15
C ASN A 136 -10.79 7.32 -11.83
N SER A 137 -11.48 7.44 -10.68
CA SER A 137 -12.41 6.40 -10.22
C SER A 137 -13.59 6.18 -11.17
N TYR A 138 -14.10 7.22 -11.80
CA TYR A 138 -15.19 7.13 -12.77
C TYR A 138 -14.79 6.28 -13.98
N THR A 139 -13.65 6.59 -14.60
CA THR A 139 -13.13 5.82 -15.74
C THR A 139 -12.81 4.38 -15.35
N LEU A 140 -12.17 4.16 -14.19
CA LEU A 140 -11.90 2.80 -13.69
C LEU A 140 -13.19 2.00 -13.53
N ASN A 141 -14.22 2.61 -12.94
CA ASN A 141 -15.51 1.97 -12.74
C ASN A 141 -16.10 1.51 -14.06
N LYS A 142 -16.20 2.42 -15.05
CA LYS A 142 -16.78 2.10 -16.35
C LYS A 142 -16.03 0.99 -17.07
N VAL A 143 -14.70 1.06 -17.14
CA VAL A 143 -13.91 0.02 -17.82
C VAL A 143 -14.01 -1.32 -17.10
N TYR A 144 -13.97 -1.36 -15.76
CA TYR A 144 -14.11 -2.61 -15.01
C TYR A 144 -15.54 -3.16 -15.04
N GLU A 145 -16.59 -2.34 -15.08
CA GLU A 145 -17.96 -2.79 -15.31
C GLU A 145 -18.07 -3.49 -16.66
N ILE A 146 -17.56 -2.86 -17.73
CA ILE A 146 -17.56 -3.44 -19.08
C ILE A 146 -16.78 -4.76 -19.10
N PHE A 147 -15.56 -4.78 -18.53
CA PHE A 147 -14.73 -5.98 -18.45
C PHE A 147 -15.43 -7.12 -17.69
N THR A 148 -15.97 -6.82 -16.51
CA THR A 148 -16.62 -7.84 -15.68
C THR A 148 -17.99 -8.27 -16.21
N SER A 149 -18.66 -7.46 -17.04
CA SER A 149 -19.87 -7.86 -17.78
C SER A 149 -19.62 -8.91 -18.88
N CYS A 150 -18.35 -9.16 -19.22
CA CYS A 150 -17.93 -10.21 -20.14
C CYS A 150 -17.43 -11.46 -19.41
N CYS A 151 -17.53 -11.49 -18.07
CA CYS A 151 -17.04 -12.56 -17.24
C CYS A 151 -18.21 -13.32 -16.61
N ASP A 152 -18.13 -14.64 -16.63
CA ASP A 152 -19.07 -15.50 -15.92
C ASP A 152 -18.52 -15.90 -14.54
N ILE A 153 -19.37 -16.52 -13.74
CA ILE A 153 -18.95 -17.25 -12.53
C ILE A 153 -19.19 -18.75 -12.70
N TYR A 154 -18.11 -19.51 -12.75
CA TYR A 154 -18.18 -20.97 -12.90
C TYR A 154 -18.66 -21.64 -11.62
N SER A 155 -19.35 -22.77 -11.77
CA SER A 155 -20.02 -23.47 -10.68
C SER A 155 -19.09 -23.78 -9.51
N ALA A 156 -17.86 -24.22 -9.76
CA ALA A 156 -16.90 -24.51 -8.69
C ALA A 156 -16.55 -23.26 -7.84
N HIS A 157 -16.39 -22.10 -8.46
CA HIS A 157 -16.14 -20.84 -7.76
C HIS A 157 -17.39 -20.34 -7.04
N TYR A 158 -18.55 -20.44 -7.69
CA TYR A 158 -19.83 -20.09 -7.09
C TYR A 158 -20.09 -20.92 -5.82
N ILE A 159 -19.98 -22.25 -5.92
CA ILE A 159 -20.14 -23.17 -4.79
C ILE A 159 -19.12 -22.87 -3.70
N HIS A 160 -17.86 -22.57 -4.05
CA HIS A 160 -16.86 -22.18 -3.05
C HIS A 160 -17.27 -20.92 -2.27
N LEU A 161 -17.73 -19.88 -2.96
CA LEU A 161 -18.16 -18.63 -2.32
C LEU A 161 -19.42 -18.84 -1.48
N LEU A 162 -20.37 -19.62 -1.98
CA LEU A 162 -21.63 -19.89 -1.30
C LEU A 162 -21.44 -20.78 -0.06
N THR A 163 -20.65 -21.85 -0.15
CA THR A 163 -20.57 -22.86 0.91
C THR A 163 -19.40 -22.63 1.86
N LYS A 164 -18.22 -22.33 1.33
CA LYS A 164 -16.99 -22.17 2.15
C LYS A 164 -16.81 -20.75 2.65
N ARG A 165 -17.22 -19.75 1.86
CA ARG A 165 -17.18 -18.33 2.29
C ARG A 165 -18.53 -17.83 2.80
N GLN A 166 -19.59 -18.61 2.64
CA GLN A 166 -20.95 -18.29 3.07
C GLN A 166 -21.48 -16.97 2.53
N ILE A 167 -21.05 -16.54 1.34
CA ILE A 167 -21.43 -15.24 0.78
C ILE A 167 -22.82 -15.36 0.15
N ALA A 168 -23.69 -14.39 0.42
CA ALA A 168 -25.03 -14.35 -0.13
C ALA A 168 -25.02 -14.31 -1.69
N PRO A 169 -25.92 -15.02 -2.38
CA PRO A 169 -26.00 -15.06 -3.85
C PRO A 169 -25.99 -13.68 -4.53
N GLN A 170 -26.74 -12.72 -3.98
CA GLN A 170 -26.82 -11.36 -4.51
C GLN A 170 -25.47 -10.65 -4.43
N ARG A 171 -24.69 -10.90 -3.38
CA ARG A 171 -23.33 -10.37 -3.20
C ARG A 171 -22.35 -11.05 -4.16
N ILE A 172 -22.47 -12.36 -4.33
CA ILE A 172 -21.68 -13.13 -5.31
C ILE A 172 -21.84 -12.52 -6.70
N ASN A 173 -23.08 -12.38 -7.17
CA ASN A 173 -23.39 -11.87 -8.51
C ASN A 173 -22.93 -10.42 -8.71
N ARG A 174 -22.93 -9.61 -7.65
CA ARG A 174 -22.53 -8.20 -7.73
C ARG A 174 -21.02 -8.04 -7.85
N ASP A 175 -20.26 -8.72 -7.00
CA ASP A 175 -18.86 -8.37 -6.70
C ASP A 175 -17.83 -9.45 -7.05
N TYR A 176 -18.26 -10.66 -7.44
CA TYR A 176 -17.39 -11.79 -7.72
C TYR A 176 -17.59 -12.33 -9.14
N PHE A 177 -16.50 -12.84 -9.73
CA PHE A 177 -16.52 -13.47 -11.05
C PHE A 177 -15.38 -14.47 -11.16
N THR A 178 -15.47 -15.41 -12.10
CA THR A 178 -14.30 -16.24 -12.46
C THR A 178 -13.38 -15.45 -13.34
N PHE A 179 -12.11 -15.32 -12.94
CA PHE A 179 -11.18 -14.49 -13.68
C PHE A 179 -10.99 -15.05 -15.10
N PRO A 180 -11.18 -14.22 -16.15
CA PRO A 180 -11.38 -14.71 -17.50
C PRO A 180 -10.08 -15.11 -18.18
N THR A 181 -10.22 -15.88 -19.26
CA THR A 181 -9.16 -16.09 -20.24
C THR A 181 -9.25 -15.06 -21.37
N ARG A 182 -8.23 -14.96 -22.23
CA ARG A 182 -8.22 -14.06 -23.40
C ARG A 182 -9.39 -14.25 -24.36
N LYS A 183 -10.18 -15.32 -24.24
CA LYS A 183 -11.38 -15.54 -25.06
C LYS A 183 -12.39 -14.39 -24.99
N ILE A 184 -12.44 -13.66 -23.87
CA ILE A 184 -13.39 -12.53 -23.72
C ILE A 184 -12.94 -11.26 -24.44
N TRP A 185 -11.72 -11.21 -25.00
CA TRP A 185 -11.09 -9.98 -25.46
C TRP A 185 -11.91 -9.25 -26.52
N ASN A 186 -12.35 -9.96 -27.57
CA ASN A 186 -13.10 -9.35 -28.67
C ASN A 186 -14.43 -8.77 -28.19
N GLN A 187 -15.15 -9.52 -27.34
CA GLN A 187 -16.41 -9.05 -26.72
C GLN A 187 -16.17 -7.83 -25.82
N PHE A 188 -15.09 -7.83 -25.05
CA PHE A 188 -14.72 -6.72 -24.18
C PHE A 188 -14.41 -5.45 -24.98
N VAL A 189 -13.59 -5.55 -26.04
CA VAL A 189 -13.23 -4.42 -26.90
C VAL A 189 -14.45 -3.88 -27.65
N ASP A 190 -15.31 -4.75 -28.19
CA ASP A 190 -16.56 -4.33 -28.83
C ASP A 190 -17.46 -3.53 -27.87
N LYS A 191 -17.69 -4.03 -26.65
CA LYS A 191 -18.46 -3.28 -25.64
C LYS A 191 -17.75 -1.99 -25.21
N LEU A 192 -16.43 -1.98 -25.10
CA LEU A 192 -15.65 -0.79 -24.75
C LEU A 192 -15.84 0.31 -25.80
N ASN A 193 -15.74 -0.04 -27.08
CA ASN A 193 -15.97 0.87 -28.21
C ASN A 193 -17.40 1.38 -28.26
N LYS A 194 -18.40 0.51 -28.04
CA LYS A 194 -19.83 0.89 -27.94
C LYS A 194 -20.12 1.89 -26.82
N CYS A 195 -19.32 1.87 -25.75
CA CYS A 195 -19.39 2.84 -24.66
C CYS A 195 -18.57 4.12 -24.92
N GLY A 196 -18.06 4.33 -26.14
CA GLY A 196 -17.31 5.52 -26.54
C GLY A 196 -15.85 5.54 -26.09
N TYR A 197 -15.30 4.40 -25.64
CA TYR A 197 -13.91 4.30 -25.21
C TYR A 197 -13.06 3.56 -26.23
N ASN A 198 -11.93 4.16 -26.62
CA ASN A 198 -10.90 3.50 -27.43
C ASN A 198 -9.94 2.70 -26.52
N GLU A 199 -9.44 1.56 -27.01
CA GLU A 199 -8.42 0.72 -26.35
C GLU A 199 -7.19 1.49 -25.80
N LYS A 200 -6.81 2.63 -26.41
CA LYS A 200 -5.76 3.51 -25.88
C LYS A 200 -5.98 3.92 -24.42
N ILE A 201 -7.23 3.92 -23.93
CA ILE A 201 -7.55 4.19 -22.52
C ILE A 201 -6.93 3.15 -21.58
N LEU A 202 -6.75 1.91 -22.05
CA LEU A 202 -6.31 0.77 -21.25
C LEU A 202 -4.88 0.94 -20.74
N LYS A 203 -4.07 1.80 -21.36
CA LYS A 203 -2.73 2.15 -20.85
C LYS A 203 -2.74 2.71 -19.42
N ASN A 204 -3.87 3.29 -19.00
CA ASN A 204 -4.09 3.93 -17.70
C ASN A 204 -4.91 3.05 -16.73
N ILE A 205 -5.30 1.85 -17.16
CA ILE A 205 -6.17 0.94 -16.39
C ILE A 205 -5.31 -0.21 -15.86
N PRO A 206 -5.22 -0.41 -14.53
CA PRO A 206 -4.48 -1.53 -13.99
C PRO A 206 -4.93 -2.88 -14.54
N GLY A 207 -3.95 -3.75 -14.81
CA GLY A 207 -4.19 -5.08 -15.33
C GLY A 207 -4.16 -5.17 -16.85
N PHE A 208 -4.27 -4.05 -17.57
CA PHE A 208 -4.13 -3.99 -19.02
C PHE A 208 -2.77 -3.45 -19.43
N TYR A 209 -2.22 -3.96 -20.54
CA TYR A 209 -0.92 -3.56 -21.07
C TYR A 209 -0.87 -3.79 -22.57
N PHE A 210 0.13 -3.22 -23.24
CA PHE A 210 0.37 -3.44 -24.67
C PHE A 210 1.41 -4.55 -24.87
N ASP A 211 1.06 -5.57 -25.66
CA ASP A 211 1.94 -6.66 -26.07
C ASP A 211 2.63 -6.27 -27.38
N ILE A 212 3.95 -6.08 -27.33
CA ILE A 212 4.73 -5.55 -28.46
C ILE A 212 4.74 -6.56 -29.60
N LYS A 213 4.92 -7.85 -29.30
CA LYS A 213 4.99 -8.91 -30.31
C LYS A 213 3.68 -9.06 -31.06
N ARG A 214 2.55 -8.93 -30.36
CA ARG A 214 1.21 -9.01 -30.97
C ARG A 214 0.70 -7.68 -31.52
N ASN A 215 1.40 -6.58 -31.27
CA ASN A 215 1.00 -5.23 -31.63
C ASN A 215 -0.44 -4.87 -31.20
N GLN A 216 -0.85 -5.27 -29.99
CA GLN A 216 -2.21 -5.03 -29.48
C GLN A 216 -2.23 -4.89 -27.96
N TYR A 217 -3.29 -4.26 -27.44
CA TYR A 217 -3.56 -4.32 -26.00
C TYR A 217 -3.99 -5.73 -25.59
N THR A 218 -3.75 -6.05 -24.32
CA THR A 218 -4.23 -7.27 -23.67
C THR A 218 -4.30 -7.07 -22.16
N PHE A 219 -4.60 -8.13 -21.41
CA PHE A 219 -4.66 -8.08 -19.96
C PHE A 219 -3.89 -9.20 -19.27
N ALA A 220 -3.50 -8.93 -18.02
CA ALA A 220 -2.79 -9.86 -17.15
C ALA A 220 -3.71 -11.03 -16.77
N GLN A 221 -3.31 -12.25 -17.13
CA GLN A 221 -4.13 -13.45 -16.94
C GLN A 221 -3.78 -14.19 -15.65
N TYR A 222 -4.81 -14.59 -14.92
CA TYR A 222 -4.68 -15.36 -13.70
C TYR A 222 -5.81 -16.39 -13.60
N LYS A 223 -5.54 -17.54 -12.95
CA LYS A 223 -6.59 -18.51 -12.61
C LYS A 223 -7.04 -18.25 -11.17
N GLY A 224 -8.30 -17.90 -11.00
CA GLY A 224 -8.83 -17.52 -9.70
C GLY A 224 -10.20 -16.88 -9.73
N ILE A 225 -10.62 -16.43 -8.56
CA ILE A 225 -11.82 -15.62 -8.34
C ILE A 225 -11.41 -14.15 -8.39
N GLY A 226 -12.01 -13.40 -9.31
CA GLY A 226 -11.93 -11.94 -9.34
C GLY A 226 -12.88 -11.33 -8.31
N ILE A 227 -12.41 -10.29 -7.61
CA ILE A 227 -13.12 -9.59 -6.55
C ILE A 227 -13.10 -8.10 -6.91
N LYS A 228 -14.27 -7.51 -7.13
CA LYS A 228 -14.42 -6.08 -7.40
C LYS A 228 -14.19 -5.29 -6.10
N ILE A 229 -13.21 -4.39 -6.11
CA ILE A 229 -12.90 -3.51 -4.98
C ILE A 229 -13.56 -2.15 -5.23
N ARG A 230 -14.38 -1.70 -4.29
CA ARG A 230 -15.24 -0.52 -4.41
C ARG A 230 -14.87 0.58 -3.44
N ASN A 231 -14.93 1.83 -3.89
CA ASN A 231 -14.78 2.99 -3.02
C ASN A 231 -16.09 3.33 -2.28
N THR A 232 -16.10 4.45 -1.56
CA THR A 232 -17.25 4.97 -0.80
C THR A 232 -18.46 5.34 -1.66
N LYS A 233 -18.28 5.55 -2.96
CA LYS A 233 -19.36 5.81 -3.93
C LYS A 233 -19.90 4.51 -4.56
N GLY A 234 -19.34 3.36 -4.20
CA GLY A 234 -19.65 2.08 -4.83
C GLY A 234 -18.97 1.86 -6.19
N GLU A 235 -18.08 2.77 -6.62
CA GLU A 235 -17.35 2.66 -7.89
C GLU A 235 -16.23 1.61 -7.78
N ILE A 236 -16.07 0.75 -8.80
CA ILE A 236 -15.00 -0.23 -8.91
C ILE A 236 -13.67 0.51 -9.18
N VAL A 237 -12.77 0.50 -8.20
CA VAL A 237 -11.46 1.20 -8.26
C VAL A 237 -10.27 0.25 -8.38
N GLY A 238 -10.55 -1.05 -8.34
CA GLY A 238 -9.57 -2.11 -8.55
C GLY A 238 -10.23 -3.49 -8.60
N ILE A 239 -9.46 -4.46 -9.04
CA ILE A 239 -9.84 -5.87 -8.99
C ILE A 239 -8.75 -6.61 -8.23
N GLN A 240 -9.12 -7.32 -7.18
CA GLN A 240 -8.24 -8.27 -6.50
C GLN A 240 -8.55 -9.67 -7.02
N ILE A 241 -7.54 -10.51 -7.13
CA ILE A 241 -7.67 -11.87 -7.64
C ILE A 241 -7.22 -12.82 -6.54
N ARG A 242 -8.15 -13.69 -6.13
CA ARG A 242 -7.83 -14.83 -5.26
C ARG A 242 -7.49 -16.02 -6.14
N LYS A 243 -6.22 -16.39 -6.19
CA LYS A 243 -5.76 -17.53 -7.02
C LYS A 243 -6.36 -18.85 -6.54
N ASP A 244 -6.53 -19.80 -7.45
CA ASP A 244 -7.05 -21.14 -7.13
C ASP A 244 -6.04 -21.97 -6.33
N LYS A 245 -4.78 -21.92 -6.75
CA LYS A 245 -3.67 -22.65 -6.14
C LYS A 245 -2.52 -21.68 -5.83
N LYS A 246 -1.83 -21.92 -4.72
CA LYS A 246 -0.51 -21.34 -4.43
C LYS A 246 0.54 -22.27 -5.02
N ARG A 247 1.58 -21.74 -5.65
CA ARG A 247 2.69 -22.55 -6.18
C ARG A 247 3.63 -23.04 -5.09
N ASN A 248 3.84 -22.22 -4.05
CA ASN A 248 4.67 -22.52 -2.90
C ASN A 248 4.22 -21.69 -1.67
N LYS A 249 4.87 -21.84 -0.52
CA LYS A 249 4.52 -21.10 0.71
C LYS A 249 4.71 -19.58 0.57
N GLN A 250 5.68 -19.15 -0.24
CA GLN A 250 5.98 -17.73 -0.49
C GLN A 250 4.99 -17.09 -1.47
N ASP A 251 4.24 -17.89 -2.23
CA ASP A 251 3.28 -17.43 -3.21
C ASP A 251 2.04 -16.83 -2.53
N GLN A 252 1.80 -15.55 -2.79
CA GLN A 252 0.68 -14.82 -2.18
C GLN A 252 -0.65 -15.37 -2.69
N ARG A 253 -1.65 -15.54 -1.80
CA ARG A 253 -2.97 -16.05 -2.21
C ARG A 253 -3.75 -15.03 -3.03
N TYR A 254 -3.61 -13.76 -2.66
CA TYR A 254 -4.28 -12.63 -3.27
C TYR A 254 -3.26 -11.79 -4.00
N ILE A 255 -3.64 -11.34 -5.20
CA ILE A 255 -2.84 -10.45 -6.02
C ILE A 255 -3.73 -9.38 -6.60
N TRP A 256 -3.17 -8.23 -6.92
CA TRP A 256 -3.89 -7.19 -7.63
C TRP A 256 -3.92 -7.47 -9.13
N PHE A 257 -5.06 -7.18 -9.77
CA PHE A 257 -5.11 -7.04 -11.23
C PHE A 257 -4.33 -5.78 -11.62
N SER A 258 -3.05 -5.99 -11.89
CA SER A 258 -2.05 -4.95 -12.12
C SER A 258 -1.22 -5.33 -13.33
N SER A 259 -0.78 -4.32 -14.05
CA SER A 259 0.11 -4.45 -15.20
C SER A 259 1.43 -3.72 -15.00
N SER A 260 1.76 -3.32 -13.76
CA SER A 260 3.03 -2.67 -13.42
C SER A 260 4.27 -3.46 -13.85
N PHE A 261 4.17 -4.78 -14.01
CA PHE A 261 5.27 -5.63 -14.51
C PHE A 261 5.66 -5.29 -15.95
N ALA A 262 4.74 -4.73 -16.75
CA ALA A 262 5.01 -4.38 -18.15
C ALA A 262 5.98 -3.20 -18.29
N ASN A 263 6.18 -2.42 -17.22
CA ASN A 263 7.11 -1.28 -17.20
C ASN A 263 8.46 -1.65 -16.58
N LEU A 264 8.72 -2.94 -16.31
CA LEU A 264 10.01 -3.40 -15.80
C LEU A 264 11.03 -3.48 -16.93
N GLU A 265 12.27 -3.09 -16.65
CA GLU A 265 13.38 -3.08 -17.62
C GLU A 265 13.56 -4.43 -18.33
N GLU A 266 13.41 -5.54 -17.61
CA GLU A 266 13.49 -6.92 -18.13
C GLU A 266 12.36 -7.28 -19.13
N ASN A 267 11.28 -6.49 -19.16
CA ASN A 267 10.12 -6.71 -20.00
C ASN A 267 9.97 -5.64 -21.10
N LYS A 268 10.89 -4.68 -21.22
CA LYS A 268 10.75 -3.52 -22.13
C LYS A 268 10.55 -3.90 -23.60
N ASP A 269 11.15 -5.02 -24.03
CA ASP A 269 11.04 -5.52 -25.41
C ASP A 269 9.81 -6.41 -25.63
N LYS A 270 9.12 -6.78 -24.54
CA LYS A 270 7.93 -7.66 -24.58
C LYS A 270 6.64 -6.86 -24.42
N TYR A 271 6.63 -5.95 -23.44
CA TYR A 271 5.43 -5.26 -23.00
C TYR A 271 5.73 -3.78 -22.78
N LYS A 272 4.69 -2.96 -22.94
CA LYS A 272 4.73 -1.52 -22.60
C LYS A 272 3.37 -1.06 -22.08
N LEU A 273 3.30 0.18 -21.60
CA LEU A 273 2.05 0.85 -21.22
C LEU A 273 1.27 0.13 -20.11
N GLY A 274 1.97 -0.43 -19.12
CA GLY A 274 1.34 -1.03 -17.94
C GLY A 274 0.95 0.02 -16.90
N THR A 275 -0.03 -0.28 -16.06
CA THR A 275 -0.43 0.55 -14.92
C THR A 275 -0.49 -0.28 -13.64
N GLY A 276 0.06 0.29 -12.56
CA GLY A 276 -0.02 -0.30 -11.22
C GLY A 276 -1.40 -0.15 -10.59
N ALA A 277 -1.91 -1.23 -9.97
CA ALA A 277 -3.18 -1.17 -9.24
C ALA A 277 -3.13 -0.27 -8.00
N GLY A 278 -1.96 -0.16 -7.36
CA GLY A 278 -1.83 0.38 -6.02
C GLY A 278 -2.53 -0.52 -4.99
N SER A 279 -2.91 0.07 -3.85
CA SER A 279 -3.65 -0.61 -2.79
C SER A 279 -4.93 0.17 -2.48
N PRO A 280 -5.98 0.10 -3.34
CA PRO A 280 -7.25 0.74 -3.03
C PRO A 280 -7.86 0.17 -1.74
N ILE A 281 -8.45 1.04 -0.93
CA ILE A 281 -9.26 0.65 0.21
C ILE A 281 -10.64 0.29 -0.30
N ASP A 282 -11.17 -0.80 0.21
CA ASP A 282 -12.46 -1.33 -0.18
C ASP A 282 -13.53 -1.00 0.87
N VAL A 283 -14.73 -0.61 0.44
CA VAL A 283 -15.84 -0.27 1.33
C VAL A 283 -17.03 -1.17 1.03
N VAL A 284 -17.46 -1.88 2.06
CA VAL A 284 -18.46 -2.93 2.02
C VAL A 284 -19.67 -2.47 2.82
N TYR A 285 -20.70 -2.03 2.12
CA TYR A 285 -21.95 -1.61 2.74
C TYR A 285 -22.83 -2.81 3.11
N PRO A 286 -23.53 -2.73 4.26
CA PRO A 286 -24.60 -3.66 4.60
C PRO A 286 -25.77 -3.49 3.61
N SER A 287 -26.69 -4.47 3.55
CA SER A 287 -27.93 -4.34 2.75
C SER A 287 -28.79 -3.16 3.23
N GLN A 288 -28.79 -2.91 4.53
CA GLN A 288 -29.42 -1.76 5.16
C GLN A 288 -28.46 -1.21 6.23
N ILE A 289 -28.22 0.11 6.19
CA ILE A 289 -27.51 0.78 7.29
C ILE A 289 -28.45 0.78 8.49
N THR A 290 -28.04 0.11 9.56
CA THR A 290 -28.84 0.09 10.79
C THR A 290 -28.86 1.48 11.44
N ASN A 291 -29.80 1.72 12.35
CA ASN A 291 -29.84 2.96 13.15
C ASN A 291 -28.60 3.12 14.07
N ASN A 292 -27.68 2.15 14.06
CA ASN A 292 -26.38 2.24 14.70
C ASN A 292 -25.30 2.49 13.64
N PRO A 293 -24.73 3.71 13.55
CA PRO A 293 -23.75 4.12 12.53
C PRO A 293 -22.34 3.54 12.80
N THR A 294 -22.26 2.27 13.21
CA THR A 294 -21.01 1.60 13.52
C THR A 294 -20.19 1.35 12.25
N LEU A 295 -18.89 1.64 12.32
CA LEU A 295 -17.92 1.24 11.31
C LEU A 295 -17.09 0.06 11.81
N ALA A 296 -16.60 -0.75 10.88
CA ALA A 296 -15.60 -1.77 11.17
C ALA A 296 -14.45 -1.70 10.18
N ILE A 297 -13.22 -1.90 10.66
CA ILE A 297 -12.00 -1.94 9.84
C ILE A 297 -11.40 -3.33 9.99
N THR A 298 -11.12 -4.01 8.89
CA THR A 298 -10.56 -5.37 8.88
C THR A 298 -9.60 -5.54 7.70
N GLU A 299 -8.84 -6.65 7.66
CA GLU A 299 -8.08 -7.00 6.46
C GLU A 299 -8.81 -7.98 5.53
N GLY A 300 -8.76 -7.71 4.23
CA GLY A 300 -9.31 -8.61 3.21
C GLY A 300 -10.84 -8.53 3.06
N ARG A 301 -11.32 -8.86 1.86
CA ARG A 301 -12.72 -8.65 1.46
C ARG A 301 -13.70 -9.55 2.22
N PHE A 302 -13.37 -10.83 2.42
CA PHE A 302 -14.32 -11.79 2.98
C PHE A 302 -14.70 -11.49 4.44
N LYS A 303 -13.75 -11.00 5.25
CA LYS A 303 -14.03 -10.50 6.60
C LYS A 303 -14.98 -9.33 6.59
N ALA A 304 -14.78 -8.39 5.66
CA ALA A 304 -15.64 -7.23 5.52
C ALA A 304 -17.05 -7.59 5.05
N GLU A 305 -17.24 -8.61 4.20
CA GLU A 305 -18.57 -9.16 3.88
C GLU A 305 -19.29 -9.64 5.15
N LYS A 306 -18.62 -10.42 6.00
CA LYS A 306 -19.20 -10.95 7.24
C LYS A 306 -19.53 -9.87 8.26
N LEU A 307 -18.72 -8.82 8.33
CA LEU A 307 -19.05 -7.64 9.12
C LEU A 307 -20.26 -6.91 8.54
N ALA A 308 -20.31 -6.68 7.22
CA ALA A 308 -21.43 -6.00 6.57
C ALA A 308 -22.77 -6.75 6.74
N GLU A 309 -22.76 -8.09 6.76
CA GLU A 309 -23.94 -8.90 7.09
C GLU A 309 -24.49 -8.62 8.51
N ARG A 310 -23.67 -8.10 9.42
CA ARG A 310 -24.06 -7.68 10.77
C ARG A 310 -24.53 -6.22 10.85
N GLY A 311 -24.73 -5.55 9.71
CA GLY A 311 -25.31 -4.21 9.65
C GLY A 311 -24.32 -3.06 9.86
N VAL A 312 -23.00 -3.32 9.80
CA VAL A 312 -21.96 -2.30 9.92
C VAL A 312 -21.38 -1.95 8.55
N ILE A 313 -20.93 -0.71 8.35
CA ILE A 313 -20.14 -0.37 7.16
C ILE A 313 -18.71 -0.87 7.39
N ALA A 314 -18.28 -1.85 6.61
CA ALA A 314 -16.97 -2.47 6.76
C ALA A 314 -15.97 -1.89 5.75
N ILE A 315 -14.83 -1.42 6.27
CA ILE A 315 -13.70 -0.89 5.51
C ILE A 315 -12.63 -1.99 5.49
N SER A 316 -12.34 -2.51 4.30
CA SER A 316 -11.32 -3.54 4.12
C SER A 316 -10.02 -2.93 3.62
N VAL A 317 -8.97 -3.05 4.43
CA VAL A 317 -7.61 -2.66 4.07
C VAL A 317 -6.82 -3.89 3.62
N GLN A 318 -6.08 -3.79 2.52
CA GLN A 318 -5.32 -4.92 1.97
C GLN A 318 -3.91 -4.99 2.60
N GLY A 319 -3.88 -5.08 3.93
CA GLY A 319 -2.69 -5.11 4.78
C GLY A 319 -2.55 -3.86 5.65
N VAL A 320 -2.08 -4.05 6.88
CA VAL A 320 -1.99 -3.01 7.91
C VAL A 320 -0.99 -1.88 7.62
N THR A 321 -0.23 -1.92 6.53
CA THR A 321 0.64 -0.79 6.13
C THR A 321 -0.05 0.14 5.13
N THR A 322 -1.24 -0.23 4.64
CA THR A 322 -1.94 0.46 3.54
C THR A 322 -3.02 1.45 4.02
N TRP A 323 -3.16 1.65 5.34
CA TRP A 323 -4.25 2.43 5.93
C TRP A 323 -4.18 3.95 5.73
N ARG A 324 -3.15 4.51 5.09
CA ARG A 324 -2.98 5.98 4.99
C ARG A 324 -4.19 6.71 4.41
N LYS A 325 -4.98 6.05 3.55
CA LYS A 325 -6.21 6.59 2.95
C LYS A 325 -7.47 6.44 3.83
N ILE A 326 -7.37 5.82 5.00
CA ILE A 326 -8.53 5.52 5.82
C ILE A 326 -9.22 6.78 6.35
N ILE A 327 -8.43 7.83 6.62
CA ILE A 327 -8.96 9.12 7.08
C ILE A 327 -9.83 9.76 6.01
N GLU A 328 -9.39 9.71 4.76
CA GLU A 328 -10.17 10.19 3.60
C GLU A 328 -11.45 9.37 3.45
N VAL A 329 -11.36 8.04 3.49
CA VAL A 329 -12.51 7.12 3.37
C VAL A 329 -13.55 7.34 4.47
N ILE A 330 -13.14 7.45 5.74
CA ILE A 330 -14.06 7.74 6.85
C ILE A 330 -14.71 9.13 6.64
N GLY A 331 -13.92 10.12 6.24
CA GLY A 331 -14.43 11.47 5.94
C GLY A 331 -15.48 11.47 4.81
N GLU A 332 -15.30 10.66 3.78
CA GLU A 332 -16.28 10.47 2.70
C GLU A 332 -17.53 9.74 3.18
N ILE A 333 -17.39 8.65 3.95
CA ILE A 333 -18.54 7.92 4.54
C ILE A 333 -19.39 8.87 5.39
N LYS A 334 -18.76 9.74 6.19
CA LYS A 334 -19.46 10.77 6.99
C LYS A 334 -20.29 11.74 6.16
N ARG A 335 -19.94 11.97 4.90
CA ARG A 335 -20.69 12.88 4.02
C ARG A 335 -21.90 12.22 3.39
N LEU A 336 -22.01 10.89 3.41
CA LEU A 336 -23.14 10.16 2.86
C LEU A 336 -24.42 10.47 3.63
N GLN A 337 -25.48 10.81 2.89
CA GLN A 337 -26.76 11.23 3.46
C GLN A 337 -27.35 10.16 4.41
N GLN A 338 -27.45 8.93 3.94
CA GLN A 338 -27.89 7.77 4.72
C GLN A 338 -27.11 7.56 6.04
N TYR A 339 -25.82 7.90 6.06
CA TYR A 339 -24.99 7.73 7.25
C TYR A 339 -25.15 8.91 8.22
N LYS A 340 -25.33 10.14 7.71
CA LYS A 340 -25.73 11.30 8.53
C LYS A 340 -27.06 11.05 9.23
N GLU A 341 -28.03 10.48 8.53
CA GLU A 341 -29.33 10.11 9.11
C GLU A 341 -29.20 9.06 10.22
N ALA A 342 -28.37 8.04 10.02
CA ALA A 342 -28.08 7.05 11.05
C ALA A 342 -27.40 7.69 12.30
N ILE A 343 -26.49 8.65 12.11
CA ILE A 343 -25.88 9.42 13.20
C ILE A 343 -26.92 10.23 13.97
N ASN A 344 -27.82 10.92 13.27
CA ASN A 344 -28.86 11.73 13.90
C ASN A 344 -29.80 10.85 14.74
N LYS A 345 -30.26 9.71 14.19
CA LYS A 345 -31.08 8.74 14.92
C LYS A 345 -30.37 8.18 16.15
N PHE A 346 -29.07 7.88 16.03
CA PHE A 346 -28.25 7.42 17.14
C PHE A 346 -28.16 8.45 18.28
N HIS A 347 -27.92 9.72 17.96
CA HIS A 347 -27.89 10.79 18.97
C HIS A 347 -29.25 11.04 19.61
N LEU A 348 -30.33 11.02 18.82
CA LEU A 348 -31.70 11.15 19.33
C LEU A 348 -32.03 10.02 20.32
N TYR A 349 -31.66 8.79 20.00
CA TYR A 349 -31.79 7.65 20.90
C TYR A 349 -30.98 7.83 22.20
N CYS A 350 -29.74 8.31 22.09
CA CYS A 350 -28.90 8.58 23.27
C CYS A 350 -29.51 9.66 24.16
N GLN A 351 -30.05 10.73 23.57
CA GLN A 351 -30.76 11.79 24.29
C GLN A 351 -32.00 11.25 25.00
N TYR A 352 -32.83 10.48 24.30
CA TYR A 352 -34.02 9.83 24.88
C TYR A 352 -33.68 8.92 26.07
N LYS A 353 -32.52 8.24 26.03
CA LYS A 353 -32.03 7.38 27.12
C LYS A 353 -31.21 8.12 28.19
N GLY A 354 -31.07 9.44 28.11
CA GLY A 354 -30.26 10.23 29.05
C GLY A 354 -28.74 9.98 28.96
N ILE A 355 -28.26 9.35 27.87
CA ILE A 355 -26.86 9.01 27.68
C ILE A 355 -26.13 10.20 27.06
N LYS A 356 -25.33 10.90 27.87
CA LYS A 356 -24.52 12.04 27.41
C LYS A 356 -23.22 11.58 26.75
N ASN A 357 -22.78 12.32 25.73
CA ASN A 357 -21.46 12.18 25.09
C ASN A 357 -21.12 10.76 24.58
N LYS A 358 -22.13 10.01 24.13
CA LYS A 358 -21.90 8.66 23.61
C LYS A 358 -21.18 8.73 22.26
N LYS A 359 -19.91 8.32 22.25
CA LYS A 359 -19.14 8.16 21.01
C LYS A 359 -19.57 6.93 20.20
N ILE A 360 -19.57 7.07 18.88
CA ILE A 360 -19.88 5.99 17.93
C ILE A 360 -18.68 5.03 17.85
N PRO A 361 -18.88 3.70 17.94
CA PRO A 361 -17.77 2.77 17.86
C PRO A 361 -17.24 2.62 16.43
N ILE A 362 -15.91 2.58 16.30
CA ILE A 362 -15.20 1.99 15.15
C ILE A 362 -14.52 0.73 15.67
N TYR A 363 -14.91 -0.43 15.14
CA TYR A 363 -14.29 -1.71 15.50
C TYR A 363 -13.08 -1.99 14.63
N ILE A 364 -11.92 -2.29 15.22
CA ILE A 364 -10.75 -2.82 14.51
C ILE A 364 -10.72 -4.34 14.70
N CYS A 365 -10.84 -5.06 13.59
CA CYS A 365 -11.02 -6.50 13.51
C CYS A 365 -9.93 -7.13 12.61
N PHE A 366 -8.66 -6.89 12.94
CA PHE A 366 -7.55 -7.59 12.30
C PHE A 366 -7.43 -9.02 12.82
N ASP A 367 -6.68 -9.86 12.12
CA ASP A 367 -6.46 -11.27 12.45
C ASP A 367 -6.01 -11.45 13.91
N ALA A 368 -6.34 -12.61 14.49
CA ALA A 368 -6.00 -12.98 15.87
C ALA A 368 -4.50 -12.93 16.18
N ASP A 369 -3.66 -13.05 15.14
CA ASP A 369 -2.20 -12.99 15.25
C ASP A 369 -1.65 -11.55 15.37
N MET A 370 -2.49 -10.52 15.25
CA MET A 370 -2.12 -9.11 15.38
C MET A 370 -1.33 -8.84 16.66
N ILE A 371 -1.81 -9.35 17.80
CA ILE A 371 -1.16 -9.16 19.11
C ILE A 371 0.21 -9.82 19.15
N GLY A 372 0.38 -10.98 18.52
CA GLY A 372 1.69 -11.62 18.47
C GLY A 372 2.69 -10.84 17.63
N ASN A 373 2.22 -10.03 16.68
CA ASN A 373 3.07 -9.40 15.69
C ASN A 373 3.25 -7.91 16.00
N PHE A 374 4.38 -7.58 16.64
CA PHE A 374 4.71 -6.21 17.05
C PHE A 374 4.62 -5.18 15.92
N GLN A 375 5.04 -5.54 14.70
CA GLN A 375 4.95 -4.64 13.55
C GLN A 375 3.51 -4.39 13.14
N VAL A 376 2.68 -5.43 13.12
CA VAL A 376 1.25 -5.32 12.78
C VAL A 376 0.52 -4.49 13.83
N TYR A 377 0.74 -4.78 15.12
CA TYR A 377 0.19 -4.00 16.22
C TYR A 377 0.56 -2.51 16.10
N THR A 378 1.85 -2.22 15.90
CA THR A 378 2.35 -0.84 15.79
C THR A 378 1.70 -0.08 14.64
N GLN A 379 1.48 -0.73 13.49
CA GLN A 379 0.80 -0.10 12.37
C GLN A 379 -0.70 0.11 12.63
N GLY A 380 -1.36 -0.86 13.28
CA GLY A 380 -2.74 -0.72 13.74
C GLY A 380 -2.90 0.43 14.72
N LYS A 381 -1.99 0.55 15.70
CA LYS A 381 -1.95 1.67 16.64
C LYS A 381 -1.83 3.01 15.93
N LYS A 382 -0.86 3.18 15.02
CA LYS A 382 -0.69 4.42 14.22
C LYS A 382 -1.94 4.77 13.42
N MET A 383 -2.61 3.77 12.84
CA MET A 383 -3.87 3.96 12.14
C MET A 383 -4.94 4.51 13.08
N SER A 384 -5.12 3.86 14.23
CA SER A 384 -6.13 4.23 15.20
C SER A 384 -5.87 5.59 15.86
N ASP A 385 -4.60 5.93 16.16
CA ASP A 385 -4.16 7.24 16.62
C ASP A 385 -4.55 8.34 15.62
N ALA A 386 -4.31 8.09 14.32
CA ALA A 386 -4.68 9.03 13.27
C ALA A 386 -6.20 9.23 13.14
N ILE A 387 -7.00 8.17 13.35
CA ILE A 387 -8.46 8.24 13.32
C ILE A 387 -8.97 9.07 14.50
N GLU A 388 -8.55 8.78 15.73
CA GLU A 388 -8.99 9.52 16.93
C GLU A 388 -8.62 10.99 16.86
N LYS A 389 -7.40 11.30 16.39
CA LYS A 389 -6.95 12.69 16.20
C LYS A 389 -7.84 13.46 15.23
N ARG A 390 -8.40 12.80 14.21
CA ARG A 390 -9.21 13.47 13.19
C ARG A 390 -10.71 13.51 13.54
N PHE A 391 -11.22 12.45 14.16
CA PHE A 391 -12.66 12.22 14.34
C PHE A 391 -12.97 11.92 15.81
N HIS A 392 -13.38 12.96 16.54
CA HIS A 392 -13.48 12.95 18.00
C HIS A 392 -14.78 12.28 18.49
N GLU A 393 -15.79 12.23 17.62
CA GLU A 393 -17.08 11.58 17.80
C GLU A 393 -16.99 10.05 17.78
N TYR A 394 -15.89 9.49 17.27
CA TYR A 394 -15.66 8.05 17.29
C TYR A 394 -14.84 7.63 18.50
N LYS A 395 -15.10 6.40 18.94
CA LYS A 395 -14.25 5.67 19.88
C LYS A 395 -13.74 4.41 19.19
N ILE A 396 -12.44 4.12 19.35
CA ILE A 396 -11.85 2.92 18.77
C ILE A 396 -12.01 1.75 19.72
N ILE A 397 -12.49 0.62 19.19
CA ILE A 397 -12.59 -0.65 19.92
C ILE A 397 -11.86 -1.72 19.12
N TYR A 398 -10.82 -2.30 19.71
CA TYR A 398 -10.17 -3.48 19.15
C TYR A 398 -10.93 -4.75 19.54
N LEU A 399 -11.20 -5.62 18.57
CA LEU A 399 -11.65 -6.98 18.83
C LEU A 399 -10.44 -7.90 18.83
N GLN A 400 -10.25 -8.66 19.91
CA GLN A 400 -9.15 -9.61 20.06
C GLN A 400 -9.68 -10.95 20.57
N TRP A 401 -9.17 -12.04 20.02
CA TRP A 401 -9.54 -13.41 20.37
C TRP A 401 -8.38 -14.36 20.15
N ASN A 402 -8.43 -15.50 20.83
CA ASN A 402 -7.42 -16.54 20.66
C ASN A 402 -7.59 -17.24 19.30
N GLU A 403 -6.48 -17.41 18.57
CA GLU A 403 -6.43 -17.99 17.21
C GLU A 403 -7.03 -19.41 17.14
N LYS A 404 -7.12 -20.14 18.26
CA LYS A 404 -7.77 -21.46 18.33
C LYS A 404 -9.26 -21.45 17.93
N TYR A 405 -9.91 -20.29 18.03
CA TYR A 405 -11.32 -20.11 17.64
C TYR A 405 -11.49 -19.70 16.17
N GLY A 406 -10.38 -19.42 15.47
CA GLY A 406 -10.39 -18.90 14.11
C GLY A 406 -9.31 -17.85 13.92
N LYS A 407 -8.75 -17.78 12.72
CA LYS A 407 -7.71 -16.80 12.40
C LYS A 407 -8.34 -15.43 12.18
N GLY A 408 -9.41 -15.39 11.40
CA GLY A 408 -10.11 -14.17 11.01
C GLY A 408 -11.43 -13.98 11.76
N ILE A 409 -11.94 -12.74 11.73
CA ILE A 409 -13.28 -12.44 12.27
C ILE A 409 -14.39 -13.18 11.50
N ASP A 410 -14.17 -13.51 10.22
CA ASP A 410 -15.07 -14.33 9.42
C ASP A 410 -15.20 -15.75 9.99
N ASP A 411 -14.10 -16.35 10.45
CA ASP A 411 -14.12 -17.68 11.08
C ASP A 411 -14.99 -17.67 12.35
N LEU A 412 -14.85 -16.65 13.20
CA LEU A 412 -15.68 -16.51 14.40
C LEU A 412 -17.16 -16.33 14.08
N ILE A 413 -17.47 -15.56 13.03
CA ILE A 413 -18.85 -15.32 12.60
C ILE A 413 -19.46 -16.59 12.04
N ILE A 414 -18.73 -17.30 11.17
CA ILE A 414 -19.18 -18.54 10.53
C ILE A 414 -19.40 -19.65 11.55
N ASN A 415 -18.50 -19.76 12.54
CA ASN A 415 -18.58 -20.81 13.56
C ASN A 415 -19.45 -20.43 14.77
N ASN A 416 -20.17 -19.29 14.74
CA ASN A 416 -20.95 -18.77 15.86
C ASN A 416 -20.15 -18.60 17.17
N GLN A 417 -18.88 -18.23 17.07
CA GLN A 417 -17.95 -18.03 18.20
C GLN A 417 -17.66 -16.54 18.48
N THR A 418 -18.51 -15.62 18.02
CA THR A 418 -18.29 -14.18 18.21
C THR A 418 -18.25 -13.75 19.68
N ASN A 419 -18.84 -14.54 20.59
CA ASN A 419 -18.74 -14.32 22.05
C ASN A 419 -17.33 -14.56 22.60
N LYS A 420 -16.43 -15.22 21.85
CA LYS A 420 -15.03 -15.42 22.23
C LYS A 420 -14.16 -14.20 21.94
N ALA A 421 -14.64 -13.26 21.12
CA ALA A 421 -13.95 -12.00 20.87
C ALA A 421 -14.16 -11.03 22.03
N ARG A 422 -13.06 -10.65 22.69
CA ARG A 422 -13.03 -9.61 23.71
C ARG A 422 -12.91 -8.26 23.04
N ARG A 423 -13.60 -7.27 23.61
CA ARG A 423 -13.54 -5.87 23.18
C ARG A 423 -12.52 -5.15 24.06
N PHE A 424 -11.66 -4.36 23.45
CA PHE A 424 -10.73 -3.51 24.17
C PHE A 424 -10.90 -2.09 23.68
N LYS A 425 -11.11 -1.14 24.61
CA LYS A 425 -10.88 0.27 24.30
C LYS A 425 -9.43 0.43 23.87
N LYS A 426 -9.18 1.28 22.88
CA LYS A 426 -7.83 1.48 22.36
C LYS A 426 -6.83 1.86 23.45
N GLU A 427 -7.17 2.80 24.33
CA GLU A 427 -6.26 3.29 25.36
C GLU A 427 -5.87 2.17 26.32
N THR A 428 -6.85 1.32 26.67
CA THR A 428 -6.63 0.14 27.50
C THR A 428 -5.73 -0.88 26.80
N LEU A 429 -5.97 -1.18 25.52
CA LEU A 429 -5.14 -2.13 24.78
C LEU A 429 -3.71 -1.60 24.60
N ASP A 430 -3.57 -0.32 24.23
CA ASP A 430 -2.27 0.34 24.05
C ASP A 430 -1.45 0.33 25.34
N TYR A 431 -2.09 0.56 26.49
CA TYR A 431 -1.43 0.46 27.79
C TYR A 431 -0.98 -0.97 28.11
N ILE A 432 -1.89 -1.96 27.97
CA ILE A 432 -1.56 -3.37 28.24
C ILE A 432 -0.41 -3.81 27.34
N TYR A 433 -0.49 -3.52 26.04
CA TYR A 433 0.49 -3.93 25.06
C TYR A 433 1.83 -3.23 25.27
N GLY A 434 1.83 -1.93 25.56
CA GLY A 434 3.06 -1.18 25.87
C GLY A 434 3.77 -1.72 27.10
N SER A 435 3.04 -1.94 28.19
CA SER A 435 3.57 -2.52 29.43
C SER A 435 4.10 -3.94 29.22
N LEU A 436 3.38 -4.75 28.47
CA LEU A 436 3.80 -6.10 28.10
C LEU A 436 5.17 -6.10 27.41
N ILE A 437 5.35 -5.30 26.36
CA ILE A 437 6.60 -5.25 25.59
C ILE A 437 7.75 -4.75 26.47
N LEU A 438 7.52 -3.74 27.32
CA LEU A 438 8.54 -3.24 28.24
C LEU A 438 8.95 -4.30 29.27
N ASN A 439 8.00 -5.07 29.80
CA ASN A 439 8.29 -6.13 30.76
C ASN A 439 9.09 -7.26 30.13
N ILE A 440 8.72 -7.70 28.91
CA ILE A 440 9.50 -8.72 28.18
C ILE A 440 10.95 -8.25 27.98
N LEU A 441 11.19 -7.00 27.56
CA LEU A 441 12.55 -6.49 27.37
C LEU A 441 13.35 -6.35 28.68
N LYS A 442 12.67 -6.17 29.81
CA LYS A 442 13.30 -6.15 31.13
C LYS A 442 13.64 -7.54 31.65
N GLU A 443 12.81 -8.54 31.37
CA GLU A 443 13.02 -9.92 31.81
C GLU A 443 14.01 -10.67 30.91
N TYR A 444 13.95 -10.41 29.61
CA TYR A 444 14.75 -11.09 28.58
C TYR A 444 15.71 -10.10 27.90
N HIS A 445 16.87 -9.92 28.52
CA HIS A 445 17.91 -8.97 28.08
C HIS A 445 18.57 -9.33 26.74
N GLU A 446 18.38 -10.56 26.24
CA GLU A 446 18.90 -11.00 24.95
C GLU A 446 18.22 -10.34 23.75
N TYR A 447 17.04 -9.73 23.94
CA TYR A 447 16.33 -9.04 22.86
C TYR A 447 16.76 -7.58 22.77
N GLU A 448 17.53 -7.25 21.72
CA GLU A 448 17.99 -5.88 21.40
C GLU A 448 16.87 -4.87 21.08
N GLY A 449 15.59 -5.28 21.13
CA GLY A 449 14.44 -4.40 21.00
C GLY A 449 13.14 -5.11 20.62
N PRO A 450 12.01 -4.38 20.57
CA PRO A 450 10.68 -4.97 20.39
C PRO A 450 10.50 -5.82 19.12
N ASN A 451 11.21 -5.47 18.04
CA ASN A 451 11.15 -6.21 16.77
C ASN A 451 11.88 -7.56 16.80
N LYS A 452 12.68 -7.82 17.85
CA LYS A 452 13.43 -9.07 18.04
C LYS A 452 12.71 -10.06 18.95
N ILE A 453 11.66 -9.61 19.64
CA ILE A 453 10.86 -10.47 20.51
C ILE A 453 10.10 -11.50 19.64
N PRO A 454 10.18 -12.80 19.93
CA PRO A 454 9.42 -13.82 19.21
C PRO A 454 7.90 -13.60 19.34
N ASN A 455 7.17 -13.72 18.23
CA ASN A 455 5.72 -13.50 18.22
C ASN A 455 4.96 -14.37 19.22
N GLU A 456 5.40 -15.62 19.39
CA GLU A 456 4.75 -16.57 20.31
C GLU A 456 4.94 -16.19 21.79
N LEU A 457 6.07 -15.56 22.14
CA LEU A 457 6.29 -15.04 23.49
C LEU A 457 5.33 -13.88 23.79
N ILE A 458 5.18 -12.93 22.86
CA ILE A 458 4.23 -11.81 22.99
C ILE A 458 2.81 -12.34 23.16
N LYS A 459 2.39 -13.30 22.33
CA LYS A 459 1.05 -13.92 22.43
C LYS A 459 0.83 -14.56 23.79
N LYS A 460 1.76 -15.40 24.24
CA LYS A 460 1.68 -16.13 25.50
C LYS A 460 1.45 -15.16 26.66
N GLU A 461 2.35 -14.21 26.82
CA GLU A 461 2.32 -13.25 27.93
C GLU A 461 1.09 -12.34 27.88
N PHE A 462 0.66 -11.90 26.69
CA PHE A 462 -0.58 -11.15 26.54
C PHE A 462 -1.81 -11.92 27.04
N TYR A 463 -1.95 -13.20 26.67
CA TYR A 463 -3.06 -14.02 27.11
C TYR A 463 -2.98 -14.37 28.60
N THR A 464 -1.77 -14.49 29.17
CA THR A 464 -1.57 -14.62 30.62
C THR A 464 -2.15 -13.40 31.35
N ILE A 465 -1.76 -12.17 30.97
CA ILE A 465 -2.24 -10.92 31.57
C ILE A 465 -3.78 -10.84 31.52
N ILE A 466 -4.35 -11.19 30.37
CA ILE A 466 -5.80 -11.10 30.12
C ILE A 466 -6.61 -12.21 30.81
N SER A 467 -5.97 -13.34 31.13
CA SER A 467 -6.60 -14.40 31.92
C SER A 467 -6.62 -14.09 33.42
N GLN A 468 -5.58 -13.43 33.94
CA GLN A 468 -5.44 -13.10 35.36
C GLN A 468 -6.27 -11.88 35.79
N ASN A 469 -6.60 -10.99 34.85
CA ASN A 469 -7.37 -9.78 35.12
C ASN A 469 -8.79 -9.85 34.56
N GLU A 470 -9.70 -10.52 35.27
CA GLU A 470 -11.14 -10.49 34.95
C GLU A 470 -11.75 -9.07 34.99
N ARG A 471 -11.07 -8.14 35.69
CA ARG A 471 -11.44 -6.71 35.79
C ARG A 471 -11.00 -5.84 34.61
N ILE A 472 -10.18 -6.34 33.67
CA ILE A 472 -10.00 -5.70 32.37
C ILE A 472 -11.28 -5.97 31.57
N LYS A 473 -12.34 -5.26 31.97
CA LYS A 473 -13.68 -5.46 31.41
C LYS A 473 -13.73 -4.96 29.98
N ALA A 474 -14.33 -5.82 29.16
CA ALA A 474 -14.69 -5.66 27.76
C ALA A 474 -15.65 -4.48 27.48
#